data_AF-A0A7C2M220-F1
#
_entry.id   AF-A0A7C2M220-F1
#
_cell.length_a   1.000
_cell.length_b   1.000
_cell.length_c   1.000
_cell.angle_alpha   90.00
_cell.angle_beta   90.00
_cell.angle_gamma   90.00
#
_symmetry.space_group_name_H-M   'P 1'
#
loop_
_entity.id
_entity.type
_entity.pdbx_description
1 polymer ?
#
loop_
_entity_poly.entity_id
_entity_poly.type
_entity_poly.pdbx_seq_one_letter_code
_entity_poly.pdbx_strand_id
1 'polypeptide(L)'
;MSEKDIEQYWKKKEDDIGDKIIERMLAEFISGYQNFSGPILGILFYTKSAFYFQTFPRENWFFPLLKPGESLDRNKLLNFCIPWSNVKKIDFPPRKNPFLGIFLPQEYRIFIDYQNNENRTNLAIKMQSREDRDKLIEFYKNLRSS
;
A
#
# COMPACT_ATOMS: atom_id res chain seq x y z
N MET A 1 -5.34 22.38 -7.13
CA MET A 1 -5.97 21.25 -7.82
C MET A 1 -7.20 20.91 -7.01
N SER A 2 -8.35 20.89 -7.66
CA SER A 2 -9.66 20.74 -7.03
C SER A 2 -9.95 19.28 -6.71
N GLU A 3 -10.92 19.00 -5.83
CA GLU A 3 -11.41 17.64 -5.60
C GLU A 3 -11.82 16.94 -6.91
N LYS A 4 -12.39 17.70 -7.85
CA LYS A 4 -12.78 17.20 -9.18
C LYS A 4 -11.59 16.67 -9.98
N ASP A 5 -10.45 17.33 -9.90
CA ASP A 5 -9.25 16.91 -10.62
C ASP A 5 -8.69 15.61 -10.01
N ILE A 6 -8.78 15.44 -8.68
CA ILE A 6 -8.41 14.21 -7.98
C ILE A 6 -9.34 13.07 -8.40
N GLU A 7 -10.65 13.31 -8.42
CA GLU A 7 -11.64 12.33 -8.89
C GLU A 7 -11.40 11.91 -10.34
N GLN A 8 -11.13 12.88 -11.23
CA GLN A 8 -10.83 12.60 -12.64
C GLN A 8 -9.56 11.75 -12.79
N TYR A 9 -8.51 12.02 -12.00
CA TYR A 9 -7.30 11.22 -12.00
C TYR A 9 -7.61 9.76 -11.66
N TRP A 10 -8.37 9.51 -10.59
CA TRP A 10 -8.68 8.15 -10.16
C TRP A 10 -9.63 7.44 -11.11
N LYS A 11 -10.61 8.15 -11.66
CA LYS A 11 -11.49 7.59 -12.69
C LYS A 11 -10.70 7.16 -13.93
N LYS A 12 -9.79 8.02 -14.40
CA LYS A 12 -8.88 7.66 -15.50
C LYS A 12 -8.00 6.47 -15.12
N LYS A 13 -7.52 6.40 -13.89
CA LYS A 13 -6.72 5.27 -13.39
C LYS A 13 -7.52 3.96 -13.41
N GLU A 14 -8.79 3.98 -13.01
CA GLU A 14 -9.69 2.83 -13.11
C GLU A 14 -9.91 2.40 -14.57
N ASP A 15 -10.13 3.37 -15.47
CA ASP A 15 -10.27 3.12 -16.92
C ASP A 15 -8.99 2.49 -17.51
N ASP A 16 -7.81 2.99 -17.13
CA ASP A 16 -6.51 2.50 -17.59
C ASP A 16 -6.20 1.07 -17.07
N ILE A 17 -6.61 0.77 -15.83
CA ILE A 17 -6.45 -0.57 -15.23
C ILE A 17 -7.52 -1.54 -15.77
N GLY A 18 -8.68 -1.02 -16.16
CA GLY A 18 -9.86 -1.80 -16.53
C GLY A 18 -10.60 -2.40 -15.34
N ASP A 19 -10.38 -1.86 -14.13
CA ASP A 19 -10.86 -2.46 -12.88
C ASP A 19 -11.14 -1.38 -11.83
N LYS A 20 -12.26 -1.50 -11.10
CA LYS A 20 -12.63 -0.50 -10.08
C LYS A 20 -11.73 -0.60 -8.86
N ILE A 21 -11.27 0.56 -8.39
CA ILE A 21 -10.48 0.68 -7.17
C ILE A 21 -11.44 0.63 -5.98
N ILE A 22 -11.16 -0.30 -5.07
CA ILE A 22 -12.00 -0.54 -3.88
C ILE A 22 -11.61 0.44 -2.77
N GLU A 23 -10.31 0.52 -2.47
CA GLU A 23 -9.77 1.40 -1.45
C GLU A 23 -8.42 1.97 -1.87
N ARG A 24 -8.07 3.13 -1.30
CA ARG A 24 -6.81 3.85 -1.51
C ARG A 24 -6.32 4.37 -0.17
N MET A 25 -5.03 4.24 0.10
CA MET A 25 -4.43 4.66 1.36
C MET A 25 -2.97 5.05 1.19
N LEU A 26 -2.51 5.95 2.06
CA LEU A 26 -1.09 6.28 2.14
C LEU A 26 -0.35 5.14 2.84
N ALA A 27 0.77 4.74 2.27
CA ALA A 27 1.61 3.70 2.82
C ALA A 27 3.09 3.93 2.48
N GLU A 28 3.95 3.39 3.33
CA GLU A 28 5.40 3.37 3.13
C GLU A 28 5.79 1.95 2.70
N PHE A 29 6.29 1.82 1.47
CA PHE A 29 7.03 0.63 1.06
C PHE A 29 8.33 0.56 1.87
N ILE A 30 8.69 -0.62 2.37
CA ILE A 30 9.93 -0.83 3.14
C ILE A 30 10.92 -1.67 2.32
N SER A 31 10.46 -2.81 1.81
CA SER A 31 11.30 -3.78 1.08
C SER A 31 10.47 -4.84 0.38
N GLY A 32 11.14 -5.72 -0.38
CA GLY A 32 10.52 -6.93 -0.92
C GLY A 32 9.91 -6.76 -2.32
N TYR A 33 10.39 -5.78 -3.08
CA TYR A 33 10.06 -5.64 -4.50
C TYR A 33 11.29 -5.24 -5.32
N GLN A 34 11.71 -6.14 -6.22
CA GLN A 34 12.88 -5.96 -7.09
C GLN A 34 14.12 -5.47 -6.32
N ASN A 35 14.84 -4.47 -6.85
CA ASN A 35 16.03 -3.87 -6.25
C ASN A 35 15.70 -2.61 -5.41
N PHE A 36 14.43 -2.38 -5.09
CA PHE A 36 14.03 -1.24 -4.28
C PHE A 36 14.20 -1.55 -2.80
N SER A 37 14.83 -0.60 -2.10
CA SER A 37 15.02 -0.65 -0.66
C SER A 37 14.83 0.75 -0.06
N GLY A 38 14.36 0.73 1.19
CA GLY A 38 14.16 1.91 2.01
C GLY A 38 12.70 2.30 2.12
N PRO A 39 12.35 3.11 3.14
CA PRO A 39 11.02 3.68 3.27
C PRO A 39 10.74 4.58 2.07
N ILE A 40 9.78 4.18 1.24
CA ILE A 40 9.31 4.97 0.09
C ILE A 40 7.83 5.21 0.30
N LEU A 41 7.46 6.49 0.46
CA LEU A 41 6.08 6.89 0.65
C LEU A 41 5.32 6.89 -0.69
N GLY A 42 4.14 6.30 -0.70
CA GLY A 42 3.29 6.20 -1.88
C GLY A 42 1.85 5.85 -1.53
N ILE A 43 1.05 5.59 -2.56
CA ILE A 43 -0.32 5.15 -2.41
C ILE A 43 -0.41 3.68 -2.69
N LEU A 44 -0.91 2.98 -1.68
CA LEU A 44 -1.39 1.62 -1.78
C LEU A 44 -2.86 1.67 -2.18
N PHE A 45 -3.23 0.90 -3.19
CA PHE A 45 -4.63 0.75 -3.58
C PHE A 45 -4.85 -0.65 -4.13
N TYR A 46 -6.10 -1.10 -4.13
CA TYR A 46 -6.41 -2.43 -4.62
C TYR A 46 -7.76 -2.50 -5.31
N THR A 47 -7.85 -3.45 -6.23
CA THR A 47 -9.05 -3.81 -6.98
C THR A 47 -9.45 -5.25 -6.60
N LYS A 48 -10.49 -5.79 -7.25
CA LYS A 48 -10.84 -7.20 -7.10
C LYS A 48 -9.76 -8.15 -7.63
N SER A 49 -8.95 -7.69 -8.59
CA SER A 49 -7.99 -8.53 -9.32
C SER A 49 -6.56 -8.43 -8.78
N ALA A 50 -6.16 -7.26 -8.28
CA ALA A 50 -4.79 -7.04 -7.87
C ALA A 50 -4.60 -5.98 -6.78
N PHE A 51 -3.42 -6.04 -6.19
CA PHE A 51 -2.87 -5.07 -5.26
C PHE A 51 -1.84 -4.17 -5.98
N TYR A 52 -1.86 -2.88 -5.70
CA TYR A 52 -1.00 -1.90 -6.34
C TYR A 52 -0.31 -1.00 -5.32
N PHE A 53 0.88 -0.55 -5.69
CA PHE A 53 1.58 0.52 -5.00
C PHE A 53 2.14 1.48 -6.05
N GLN A 54 1.93 2.78 -5.84
CA GLN A 54 2.51 3.79 -6.72
C GLN A 54 3.02 5.01 -5.94
N THR A 55 4.21 5.45 -6.29
CA THR A 55 4.78 6.72 -5.85
C THR A 55 4.41 7.84 -6.80
N PHE A 56 4.42 9.08 -6.32
CA PHE A 56 4.20 10.25 -7.14
C PHE A 56 5.45 11.12 -7.16
N PRO A 57 5.83 11.68 -8.33
CA PRO A 57 6.88 12.69 -8.37
C PRO A 57 6.47 13.89 -7.52
N ARG A 58 7.46 14.58 -6.94
CA ARG A 58 7.24 15.67 -5.96
C ARG A 58 6.39 16.84 -6.48
N GLU A 59 6.27 16.99 -7.81
CA GLU A 59 5.42 17.99 -8.47
C GLU A 59 3.92 17.64 -8.39
N ASN A 60 3.58 16.37 -8.18
CA ASN A 60 2.22 15.86 -8.03
C ASN A 60 1.85 15.79 -6.54
N TRP A 61 1.50 16.94 -5.98
CA TRP A 61 1.07 17.22 -4.60
C TRP A 61 -0.30 16.64 -4.19
N PHE A 62 -0.79 15.58 -4.84
CA PHE A 62 -2.18 15.10 -4.77
C PHE A 62 -2.65 14.52 -3.42
N PHE A 63 -1.89 14.68 -2.32
CA PHE A 63 -2.20 14.06 -1.04
C PHE A 63 -2.31 15.08 0.09
N PRO A 64 -3.53 15.44 0.51
CA PRO A 64 -3.75 16.12 1.79
C PRO A 64 -3.41 15.22 3.00
N LEU A 65 -3.07 13.94 2.77
CA LEU A 65 -2.70 12.95 3.78
C LEU A 65 -1.24 13.04 4.24
N LEU A 66 -0.40 13.87 3.60
CA LEU A 66 1.02 13.99 3.96
C LEU A 66 1.19 14.78 5.26
N LYS A 67 1.96 14.24 6.20
CA LYS A 67 2.34 15.00 7.40
C LYS A 67 3.40 16.05 7.03
N PRO A 68 3.41 17.22 7.69
CA PRO A 68 4.50 18.18 7.54
C PRO A 68 5.84 17.52 7.87
N GLY A 69 6.74 17.43 6.88
CA GLY A 69 8.10 16.87 7.05
C GLY A 69 8.36 15.50 6.39
N GLU A 70 7.36 14.83 5.82
CA GLU A 70 7.59 13.60 5.04
C GLU A 70 8.23 13.93 3.67
N SER A 71 9.47 13.48 3.44
CA SER A 71 10.19 13.72 2.19
C SER A 71 9.95 12.59 1.18
N LEU A 72 9.29 12.90 0.07
CA LEU A 72 9.29 12.06 -1.13
C LEU A 72 10.68 12.10 -1.77
N ASP A 73 11.39 10.96 -1.78
CA ASP A 73 12.67 10.81 -2.48
C ASP A 73 12.47 10.98 -3.99
N ARG A 74 13.17 11.95 -4.59
CA ARG A 74 12.98 12.40 -5.98
C ARG A 74 13.34 11.34 -7.03
N ASN A 75 14.12 10.32 -6.67
CA ASN A 75 14.79 9.46 -7.65
C ASN A 75 14.24 8.03 -7.74
N LYS A 76 13.20 7.67 -6.96
CA LYS A 76 12.65 6.32 -6.95
C LYS A 76 11.15 6.33 -7.25
N LEU A 77 10.81 6.42 -8.55
CA LEU A 77 9.47 6.09 -9.00
C LEU A 77 9.27 4.59 -8.84
N LEU A 78 8.60 4.19 -7.75
CA LEU A 78 8.25 2.81 -7.48
C LEU A 78 6.76 2.61 -7.78
N ASN A 79 6.50 1.88 -8.86
CA ASN A 79 5.15 1.49 -9.25
C ASN A 79 5.13 -0.01 -9.48
N PHE A 80 4.19 -0.71 -8.82
CA PHE A 80 4.02 -2.14 -9.03
C PHE A 80 2.58 -2.59 -8.90
N CYS A 81 2.31 -3.74 -9.51
CA CYS A 81 1.06 -4.48 -9.46
C CYS A 81 1.38 -5.92 -9.09
N ILE A 82 0.69 -6.45 -8.07
CA ILE A 82 0.75 -7.84 -7.66
C ILE A 82 -0.66 -8.41 -7.75
N PRO A 83 -0.94 -9.30 -8.73
CA PRO A 83 -2.21 -10.00 -8.80
C PRO A 83 -2.51 -10.76 -7.51
N TRP A 84 -3.76 -10.78 -7.06
CA TRP A 84 -4.13 -11.51 -5.85
C TRP A 84 -3.88 -13.02 -5.97
N SER A 85 -3.91 -13.56 -7.19
CA SER A 85 -3.52 -14.95 -7.50
C SER A 85 -2.06 -15.26 -7.16
N ASN A 86 -1.18 -14.25 -7.20
CA ASN A 86 0.23 -14.38 -6.82
C ASN A 86 0.45 -14.22 -5.32
N VAL A 87 -0.47 -13.57 -4.60
CA VAL A 87 -0.40 -13.45 -3.14
C VAL A 87 -0.70 -14.80 -2.51
N LYS A 88 0.25 -15.32 -1.73
CA LYS A 88 0.09 -16.57 -0.98
C LYS A 88 -0.49 -16.30 0.40
N LYS A 89 0.01 -15.28 1.08
CA LYS A 89 -0.41 -14.94 2.44
C LYS A 89 -0.16 -13.46 2.70
N ILE A 90 -0.99 -12.87 3.56
CA ILE A 90 -0.68 -11.59 4.18
C ILE A 90 -0.61 -11.80 5.68
N ASP A 91 0.55 -11.48 6.24
CA ASP A 91 0.80 -11.48 7.67
C ASP A 91 0.55 -10.09 8.25
N PHE A 92 -0.29 -10.09 9.27
CA PHE A 92 -0.67 -8.92 10.03
C PHE A 92 -0.15 -9.11 11.46
N PRO A 93 1.08 -8.63 11.77
CA PRO A 93 1.70 -8.84 13.07
C PRO A 93 0.76 -8.48 14.22
N PRO A 94 0.70 -9.31 15.28
CA PRO A 94 -0.16 -9.03 16.42
C PRO A 94 0.25 -7.71 17.07
N ARG A 95 -0.73 -7.03 17.65
CA ARG A 95 -0.49 -5.85 18.49
C ARG A 95 0.48 -6.27 19.59
N LYS A 96 1.62 -5.58 19.75
CA LYS A 96 2.36 -5.70 21.01
C LYS A 96 1.45 -5.18 22.12
N ASN A 97 1.40 -5.92 23.24
CA ASN A 97 0.43 -5.72 24.31
C ASN A 97 0.29 -4.24 24.72
N PRO A 98 -0.93 -3.70 24.82
CA PRO A 98 -1.16 -2.32 25.26
C PRO A 98 -0.64 -2.07 26.69
N PHE A 99 -0.43 -3.13 27.48
CA PHE A 99 0.10 -3.07 28.84
C PHE A 99 1.63 -3.04 28.95
N LEU A 100 2.38 -3.23 27.85
CA LEU A 100 3.85 -3.07 27.81
C LEU A 100 4.25 -1.73 27.18
N GLY A 101 3.28 -0.80 27.06
CA GLY A 101 3.42 0.43 26.31
C GLY A 101 4.15 1.51 27.08
N ILE A 102 5.43 1.69 26.79
CA ILE A 102 6.04 3.01 26.60
C ILE A 102 7.21 2.78 25.60
N PHE A 103 7.31 3.57 24.52
CA PHE A 103 8.43 3.65 23.56
C PHE A 103 8.41 2.87 22.22
N LEU A 104 7.45 1.99 21.90
CA LEU A 104 7.42 1.39 20.55
C LEU A 104 6.31 1.99 19.68
N PRO A 105 6.63 2.60 18.52
CA PRO A 105 5.62 3.09 17.59
C PRO A 105 4.74 1.91 17.14
N GLN A 106 3.42 2.11 17.11
CA GLN A 106 2.48 1.10 16.62
C GLN A 106 2.84 0.79 15.17
N GLU A 107 3.51 -0.34 14.94
CA GLU A 107 3.93 -0.73 13.61
C GLU A 107 2.71 -1.28 12.86
N TYR A 108 2.01 -0.43 12.11
CA TYR A 108 0.97 -0.83 11.15
C TYR A 108 1.58 -1.51 9.92
N ARG A 109 2.59 -2.36 10.16
CA ARG A 109 3.29 -3.10 9.13
C ARG A 109 2.46 -4.31 8.72
N ILE A 110 2.50 -4.60 7.44
CA ILE A 110 1.97 -5.81 6.84
C ILE A 110 3.09 -6.46 6.04
N PHE A 111 3.05 -7.78 5.99
CA PHE A 111 4.00 -8.57 5.22
C PHE A 111 3.22 -9.40 4.21
N ILE A 112 3.45 -9.18 2.93
CA ILE A 112 2.73 -9.84 1.84
C ILE A 112 3.69 -10.87 1.24
N ASP A 113 3.40 -12.15 1.45
CA ASP A 113 4.07 -13.23 0.75
C ASP A 113 3.45 -13.35 -0.64
N TYR A 114 4.25 -13.16 -1.67
CA TYR A 114 3.81 -13.29 -3.05
C TYR A 114 4.81 -14.06 -3.90
N GLN A 115 4.31 -14.64 -4.99
CA GLN A 115 5.10 -15.29 -6.01
C GLN A 115 5.49 -14.27 -7.08
N ASN A 116 6.79 -14.15 -7.35
CA ASN A 116 7.33 -13.37 -8.46
C ASN A 116 8.21 -14.29 -9.32
N ASN A 117 7.71 -14.66 -10.50
CA ASN A 117 8.30 -15.72 -11.33
C ASN A 117 8.47 -17.01 -10.51
N GLU A 118 9.69 -17.52 -10.39
CA GLU A 118 10.01 -18.73 -9.61
C GLU A 118 10.34 -18.42 -8.14
N ASN A 119 10.52 -17.15 -7.77
CA ASN A 119 10.93 -16.77 -6.43
C ASN A 119 9.75 -16.34 -5.56
N ARG A 120 9.74 -16.83 -4.32
CA ARG A 120 8.85 -16.32 -3.27
C ARG A 120 9.51 -15.12 -2.61
N THR A 121 8.78 -14.02 -2.50
CA THR A 121 9.28 -12.78 -1.89
C THR A 121 8.28 -12.29 -0.85
N ASN A 122 8.81 -11.65 0.19
CA ASN A 122 8.02 -11.03 1.25
C ASN A 122 8.10 -9.51 1.11
N LEU A 123 6.98 -8.90 0.73
CA LEU A 123 6.82 -7.46 0.60
C LEU A 123 6.45 -6.86 1.96
N ALA A 124 7.25 -5.92 2.45
CA ALA A 124 7.01 -5.22 3.70
C ALA A 124 6.48 -3.82 3.41
N ILE A 125 5.31 -3.51 3.95
CA ILE A 125 4.65 -2.20 3.83
C ILE A 125 4.20 -1.73 5.20
N LYS A 126 4.34 -0.44 5.49
CA LYS A 126 3.76 0.21 6.66
C LYS A 126 2.60 1.10 6.24
N MET A 127 1.44 0.89 6.83
CA MET A 127 0.22 1.65 6.54
C MET A 127 0.16 2.91 7.41
N GLN A 128 -0.49 3.96 6.92
CA GLN A 128 -0.56 5.23 7.66
C GLN A 128 -1.44 5.13 8.91
N SER A 129 -2.54 4.37 8.84
CA SER A 129 -3.52 4.26 9.92
C SER A 129 -3.91 2.82 10.23
N ARG A 130 -4.49 2.64 11.42
CA ARG A 130 -5.11 1.39 11.84
C ARG A 130 -6.35 1.06 10.99
N GLU A 131 -7.14 2.06 10.64
CA GLU A 131 -8.37 1.87 9.87
C GLU A 131 -8.05 1.29 8.48
N ASP A 132 -7.04 1.84 7.80
CA ASP A 132 -6.60 1.35 6.49
C ASP A 132 -6.18 -0.12 6.56
N ARG A 133 -5.48 -0.49 7.63
CA ARG A 133 -5.07 -1.87 7.90
C ARG A 133 -6.27 -2.79 8.12
N ASP A 134 -7.21 -2.38 8.96
CA ASP A 134 -8.38 -3.18 9.28
C ASP A 134 -9.26 -3.37 8.02
N LYS A 135 -9.42 -2.35 7.17
CA LYS A 135 -10.10 -2.45 5.85
C LYS A 135 -9.43 -3.47 4.93
N LEU A 136 -8.10 -3.43 4.79
CA LEU A 136 -7.36 -4.39 3.96
C LEU A 136 -7.49 -5.83 4.50
N ILE A 137 -7.45 -6.01 5.82
CA ILE A 137 -7.64 -7.33 6.46
C ILE A 137 -9.02 -7.89 6.10
N GLU A 138 -10.06 -7.09 6.26
CA GLU A 138 -11.44 -7.49 5.98
C GLU A 138 -11.62 -7.86 4.50
N PHE A 139 -11.14 -7.00 3.60
CA PHE A 139 -11.16 -7.27 2.17
C PHE A 139 -10.46 -8.59 1.81
N TYR A 140 -9.25 -8.80 2.34
CA TYR A 140 -8.47 -10.01 2.04
C TYR A 140 -9.14 -11.29 2.56
N LYS A 141 -9.79 -11.25 3.73
CA LYS A 141 -10.55 -12.38 4.28
C LYS A 141 -11.75 -12.73 3.40
N ASN A 142 -12.48 -11.71 2.93
CA ASN A 142 -13.63 -11.90 2.05
C ASN A 142 -13.20 -12.49 0.70
N LEU A 143 -12.08 -12.02 0.15
CA LEU A 143 -11.50 -12.54 -1.08
C LEU A 143 -11.09 -14.01 -0.99
N ARG A 144 -10.60 -14.47 0.17
CA ARG A 144 -10.19 -15.87 0.40
C ARG A 144 -11.34 -16.82 0.73
N SER A 145 -12.49 -16.28 1.10
CA SER A 145 -13.68 -17.05 1.48
C SER A 145 -14.68 -17.22 0.32
N SER A 146 -14.42 -16.57 -0.82
CA SER A 146 -15.21 -16.65 -2.05
C SER A 146 -14.62 -17.68 -3.01
#